data_AF-A0A920PW51-F1
#
_entry.id   AF-A0A920PW51-F1
#
_cell.length_a   1.000
_cell.length_b   1.000
_cell.length_c   1.000
_cell.angle_alpha   90.00
_cell.angle_beta   90.00
_cell.angle_gamma   90.00
#
_symmetry.space_group_name_H-M   'P 1'
#
loop_
_entity.id
_entity.type
_entity.pdbx_description
1 polymer ?
#
loop_
_entity_poly.entity_id
_entity_poly.type
_entity_poly.pdbx_seq_one_letter_code
_entity_poly.pdbx_strand_id
1 'polypeptide(L)' 'MEAAETLSTKGISCEVIDLRTVSPLDSVTLLESVRKTGRVCFVHEDNITGGIGAEVAAIVAKEGLNT' A
#
# COMPACT_ATOMS: atom_id res chain seq x y z
N MET A 1 -8.18 -10.54 -2.88
CA MET A 1 -9.34 -9.64 -2.68
C MET A 1 -10.17 -10.02 -1.46
N GLU A 2 -10.18 -11.29 -1.03
CA GLU A 2 -10.87 -11.79 0.18
C GLU A 2 -10.70 -10.92 1.45
N ALA A 3 -9.50 -10.41 1.72
CA ALA A 3 -9.27 -9.53 2.87
C ALA A 3 -10.12 -8.24 2.81
N ALA A 4 -10.30 -7.65 1.61
CA ALA A 4 -11.12 -6.47 1.42
C ALA A 4 -12.61 -6.75 1.63
N GLU A 5 -13.08 -7.90 1.15
CA GLU A 5 -14.46 -8.37 1.37
C GLU A 5 -14.71 -8.59 2.86
N THR A 6 -13.77 -9.20 3.57
CA THR A 6 -13.84 -9.39 5.03
C THR A 6 -13.89 -8.06 5.77
N LEU A 7 -13.09 -7.07 5.39
CA LEU A 7 -13.12 -5.72 5.97
C LEU A 7 -14.48 -5.03 5.73
N SER A 8 -15.08 -5.22 4.55
CA SER A 8 -16.41 -4.69 4.23
C SER A 8 -17.49 -5.22 5.18
N THR A 9 -17.44 -6.51 5.57
CA THR A 9 -18.37 -7.07 6.57
C THR A 9 -18.29 -6.39 7.94
N LYS A 10 -17.16 -5.73 8.23
CA LYS A 10 -16.90 -4.96 9.46
C LYS A 10 -17.14 -3.46 9.28
N GLY A 11 -17.72 -3.04 8.15
CA GLY A 11 -17.95 -1.63 7.82
C GLY A 11 -16.68 -0.85 7.45
N ILE A 12 -15.58 -1.53 7.15
CA ILE A 12 -14.31 -0.90 6.78
C ILE A 12 -14.20 -0.90 5.25
N SER A 13 -14.20 0.29 4.67
CA SER A 13 -13.88 0.49 3.25
C SER A 13 -12.36 0.46 3.07
N CYS A 14 -11.87 -0.28 2.08
CA CYS A 14 -10.46 -0.30 1.71
C CYS A 14 -10.30 -0.23 0.20
N GLU A 15 -9.24 0.44 -0.22
CA GLU A 15 -8.80 0.48 -1.62
C GLU A 15 -7.77 -0.63 -1.82
N VAL A 16 -7.97 -1.43 -2.88
CA VAL A 16 -7.03 -2.49 -3.26
C VAL A 16 -6.27 -2.02 -4.49
N ILE A 17 -4.97 -1.80 -4.33
CA ILE A 17 -4.07 -1.39 -5.41
C ILE A 17 -3.14 -2.56 -5.71
N ASP A 18 -3.18 -3.02 -6.95
CA ASP A 18 -2.17 -3.91 -7.51
C ASP A 18 -1.16 -3.05 -8.27
N LEU A 19 0.07 -2.99 -7.75
CA LEU A 19 1.12 -2.12 -8.28
C LEU A 19 1.60 -2.56 -9.67
N ARG A 20 1.47 -3.85 -10.03
CA ARG A 20 1.89 -4.51 -11.29
C ARG A 20 3.36 -4.33 -11.70
N THR A 21 3.87 -3.12 -11.75
CA THR A 21 5.24 -2.75 -12.11
C THR A 21 6.02 -2.42 -10.84
N VAL A 22 7.07 -3.19 -10.60
CA VAL A 22 7.99 -3.00 -9.47
C VAL A 22 9.03 -1.92 -9.74
N SER A 23 9.45 -1.78 -11.00
CA SER A 23 10.45 -0.79 -11.41
C SER A 23 10.20 -0.28 -12.84
N PRO A 24 9.94 1.03 -13.03
CA PRO A 24 9.73 2.03 -11.98
C PRO A 24 8.42 1.76 -11.23
N LEU A 25 8.44 1.93 -9.91
CA LEU A 25 7.25 1.81 -9.07
C LEU A 25 6.25 2.94 -9.41
N ASP A 26 4.96 2.63 -9.51
CA ASP A 26 3.90 3.63 -9.59
C ASP A 26 3.66 4.28 -8.22
N SER A 27 4.58 5.16 -7.82
CA SER A 27 4.52 5.88 -6.54
C SER A 27 3.42 6.94 -6.51
N VAL A 28 2.95 7.42 -7.67
CA VAL A 28 1.91 8.45 -7.75
C VAL A 28 0.58 7.89 -7.26
N THR A 29 0.10 6.80 -7.88
CA THR A 29 -1.15 6.14 -7.48
C THR A 29 -1.12 5.69 -6.02
N LEU A 30 0.03 5.15 -5.59
CA LEU A 30 0.24 4.74 -4.20
C LEU A 30 0.07 5.91 -3.22
N LEU A 31 0.78 7.02 -3.44
CA LEU A 31 0.78 8.15 -2.51
C LEU A 31 -0.58 8.88 -2.48
N GLU A 32 -1.28 8.95 -3.61
CA GLU A 32 -2.64 9.50 -3.66
C GLU A 32 -3.62 8.71 -2.78
N SER A 33 -3.60 7.38 -2.88
CA SER A 33 -4.45 6.53 -2.05
C SER A 33 -4.09 6.62 -0.56
N VAL A 34 -2.80 6.61 -0.23
CA VAL A 34 -2.34 6.77 1.16
C VAL A 34 -2.80 8.10 1.75
N ARG A 35 -2.69 9.20 1.01
CA ARG A 35 -3.15 10.53 1.47
C ARG A 35 -4.66 10.57 1.69
N LYS A 36 -5.42 9.83 0.89
CA LYS A 36 -6.88 9.74 1.02
C LYS A 36 -7.32 8.92 2.23
N THR A 37 -6.66 7.81 2.52
CA THR A 37 -7.05 6.87 3.58
C THR A 37 -6.37 7.12 4.92
N GLY A 38 -5.20 7.79 4.91
CA GLY A 38 -4.32 7.99 6.06
C GLY A 38 -3.71 6.70 6.63
N ARG A 39 -3.94 5.55 5.99
CA ARG A 39 -3.51 4.22 6.45
C ARG A 39 -3.23 3.31 5.26
N VAL A 40 -2.24 2.43 5.41
CA VAL A 40 -1.83 1.52 4.36
C VAL A 40 -1.41 0.17 4.92
N CYS A 41 -1.65 -0.89 4.14
CA CYS A 41 -1.17 -2.24 4.40
C CYS A 41 -0.63 -2.80 3.08
N PHE A 42 0.58 -3.37 3.10
CA PHE A 42 1.22 -3.96 1.94
C PHE A 42 1.26 -5.47 2.11
N VAL A 43 1.03 -6.20 1.02
CA VAL A 43 1.11 -7.67 0.99
C VAL A 43 2.06 -8.05 -0.14
N HIS A 44 3.10 -8.81 0.18
CA HIS A 44 4.04 -9.38 -0.78
C HIS A 44 4.62 -10.69 -0.22
N GLU A 45 5.13 -11.53 -1.11
CA GLU A 45 5.75 -12.82 -0.77
C GLU A 45 7.27 -12.74 -0.59
N ASP A 46 7.89 -11.65 -1.05
CA ASP A 46 9.33 -11.44 -0.95
C ASP A 46 9.81 -11.25 0.50
N ASN A 47 11.12 -11.23 0.69
CA ASN A 47 11.77 -11.03 1.98
C ASN A 47 11.38 -9.68 2.60
N ILE A 48 11.24 -9.65 3.92
CA ILE A 48 10.99 -8.41 4.67
C ILE A 48 12.17 -7.45 4.51
N THR A 49 13.39 -7.96 4.70
CA THR A 49 14.62 -7.16 4.57
C THR A 49 15.10 -7.21 3.13
N GLY A 50 15.24 -6.04 2.51
CA GLY A 50 15.77 -5.90 1.15
C GLY A 50 14.81 -6.30 0.03
N GLY A 51 13.58 -6.73 0.35
CA GLY A 51 12.53 -6.95 -0.64
C GLY A 51 11.76 -5.68 -0.97
N ILE A 52 10.88 -5.77 -1.98
CA ILE A 52 10.12 -4.61 -2.49
C ILE A 52 9.25 -3.93 -1.43
N GLY A 53 8.73 -4.68 -0.45
CA GLY A 53 7.93 -4.10 0.62
C GLY A 53 8.69 -3.08 1.46
N ALA A 54 10.01 -3.23 1.62
CA ALA A 54 10.85 -2.27 2.32
C ALA A 54 10.95 -0.94 1.56
N GLU A 55 11.10 -0.99 0.24
CA GLU A 55 11.15 0.20 -0.62
C GLU A 55 9.80 0.94 -0.62
N VAL A 56 8.70 0.21 -0.80
CA VAL A 56 7.34 0.78 -0.75
C VAL A 56 7.07 1.44 0.61
N ALA A 57 7.43 0.76 1.70
CA ALA A 57 7.29 1.31 3.05
C ALA A 57 8.13 2.57 3.26
N ALA A 58 9.37 2.60 2.76
CA ALA A 58 10.25 3.75 2.84
C ALA A 58 9.68 4.96 2.08
N ILE A 59 9.17 4.77 0.86
CA ILE A 59 8.53 5.82 0.06
C ILE A 59 7.32 6.40 0.79
N VAL A 60 6.44 5.54 1.31
CA VAL A 60 5.24 6.00 2.03
C VAL A 60 5.59 6.72 3.33
N ALA A 61 6.55 6.21 4.09
CA ALA A 61 6.99 6.87 5.32
C ALA A 61 7.57 8.26 5.04
N LYS A 62 8.33 8.41 3.95
CA LYS A 62 8.96 9.67 3.56
C LYS A 62 7.98 10.69 2.99
N GLU A 63 7.00 10.25 2.19
CA GLU A 63 6.21 11.15 1.31
C GLU A 63 4.69 11.08 1.52
N GLY A 64 4.21 10.08 2.27
CA GLY A 64 2.78 9.77 2.45
C GLY A 64 2.21 10.01 3.85
N LEU A 65 3.04 10.06 4.91
CA LEU A 65 2.56 10.09 6.31
C LEU A 65 2.65 11.46 7.03
N ASN A 66 3.01 12.55 6.33
CA ASN A 66 3.14 13.90 6.93
C ASN A 66 1.80 14.67 7.07
N THR A 67 0.69 13.98 7.33
CA THR A 67 -0.62 14.60 7.61
C THR A 67 -0.82 14.95 9.07
#